data_AF-A0A3S5CI71-F1
#
_entry.id   AF-A0A3S5CI71-F1
#
_cell.length_a   1.000
_cell.length_b   1.000
_cell.length_c   1.000
_cell.angle_alpha   90.00
_cell.angle_beta   90.00
_cell.angle_gamma   90.00
#
_symmetry.space_group_name_H-M   'P 1'
#
loop_
_entity.id
_entity.type
_entity.pdbx_description
1 polymer ?
#
loop_
_entity_poly.entity_id
_entity_poly.type
_entity_poly.pdbx_seq_one_letter_code
_entity_poly.pdbx_strand_id
1 'polypeptide(L)'
;MKALVEHFGMHPWNRSDHLPQGTKSAHVLQLHGMFRGNHEVLARCKLARISGTDPNAGITLQISVRSKSSEVNRAVADSLC
;
A
#
# COMPACT_ATOMS: atom_id res chain seq x y z
N MET A 1 3.39 4.55 6.57
CA MET A 1 2.46 3.41 6.35
C MET A 1 1.03 3.77 6.72
N LYS A 2 0.81 4.41 7.88
CA LYS A 2 -0.53 4.89 8.31
C LYS A 2 -1.29 5.66 7.21
N ALA A 3 -0.60 6.56 6.50
CA ALA A 3 -1.17 7.33 5.39
C ALA A 3 -1.80 6.46 4.28
N LEU A 4 -1.20 5.31 3.92
CA LEU A 4 -1.77 4.42 2.89
C LEU A 4 -2.98 3.65 3.44
N VAL A 5 -2.91 3.20 4.69
CA VAL A 5 -4.02 2.52 5.38
C VAL A 5 -5.24 3.45 5.47
N GLU A 6 -5.00 4.70 5.88
CA GLU A 6 -6.03 5.75 5.99
C GLU A 6 -6.58 6.17 4.63
N HIS A 7 -5.72 6.37 3.62
CA HIS A 7 -6.14 6.75 2.28
C HIS A 7 -7.05 5.70 1.64
N PHE A 8 -6.68 4.42 1.73
CA PHE A 8 -7.48 3.35 1.15
C PHE A 8 -8.66 2.90 2.01
N GLY A 9 -8.67 3.23 3.31
CA GLY A 9 -9.66 2.70 4.26
C GLY A 9 -9.62 1.17 4.34
N MET A 10 -8.45 0.56 4.10
CA MET A 10 -8.26 -0.89 4.05
C MET A 10 -7.55 -1.39 5.31
N HIS A 11 -7.73 -2.68 5.62
CA HIS A 11 -7.10 -3.30 6.77
C HIS A 11 -5.73 -3.87 6.40
N PRO A 12 -4.68 -3.61 7.19
CA PRO A 12 -3.40 -4.26 7.00
C PRO A 12 -3.52 -5.75 7.32
N TRP A 13 -3.04 -6.59 6.39
CA TRP A 13 -2.95 -8.02 6.59
C TRP A 13 -1.63 -8.38 7.27
N ASN A 14 -1.66 -9.36 8.17
CA ASN A 14 -0.48 -9.98 8.80
C ASN A 14 0.48 -9.02 9.52
N ARG A 15 -0.05 -7.98 10.20
CA ARG A 15 0.75 -6.93 10.86
C ARG A 15 1.79 -6.27 9.94
N SER A 16 1.54 -6.25 8.64
CA SER A 16 2.43 -5.62 7.65
C SER A 16 2.51 -4.10 7.79
N ASP A 17 1.77 -3.50 8.73
CA ASP A 17 1.88 -2.11 9.17
C ASP A 17 3.01 -1.90 10.20
N HIS A 18 3.49 -2.96 10.86
CA HIS A 18 4.53 -2.86 11.86
C HIS A 18 5.92 -3.01 11.22
N LEU A 19 6.68 -1.90 11.16
CA LEU A 19 8.07 -1.93 10.73
C LEU A 19 8.96 -2.36 11.92
N PRO A 20 9.80 -3.41 11.80
CA PRO A 20 10.85 -3.66 12.77
C PRO A 20 11.79 -2.46 12.83
N GLN A 21 12.07 -1.95 14.03
CA GLN A 21 13.05 -0.88 14.22
C GLN A 21 14.44 -1.44 13.91
N GLY A 22 14.95 -1.14 12.71
CA GLY A 22 16.24 -1.61 12.23
C GLY A 22 16.26 -1.86 10.73
N THR A 23 16.97 -0.99 10.01
CA THR A 23 17.71 -1.31 8.77
C THR A 23 17.01 -1.74 7.48
N LYS A 24 15.67 -1.85 7.38
CA LYS A 24 15.05 -2.11 6.07
C LYS A 24 14.66 -0.82 5.34
N SER A 25 15.44 -0.48 4.31
CA SER A 25 15.13 0.59 3.34
C SER A 25 13.91 0.28 2.46
N ALA A 26 13.47 -0.98 2.44
CA ALA A 26 12.32 -1.46 1.69
C ALA A 26 11.32 -2.19 2.60
N HIS A 27 10.04 -1.95 2.35
CA HIS A 27 8.92 -2.50 3.12
C HIS A 27 7.79 -2.97 2.20
N VAL A 28 7.04 -3.98 2.63
CA VAL A 28 5.87 -4.47 1.88
C VAL A 28 4.65 -4.42 2.80
N LEU A 29 3.72 -3.53 2.48
CA LEU A 29 2.42 -3.41 3.11
C LEU A 29 1.39 -4.20 2.30
N GLN A 30 0.65 -5.07 2.95
CA GLN A 30 -0.43 -5.85 2.35
C GLN A 30 -1.75 -5.35 2.93
N LEU A 31 -2.68 -4.97 2.05
CA LEU A 31 -3.97 -4.41 2.42
C LEU A 31 -5.08 -5.31 1.88
N HIS A 32 -6.13 -5.44 2.68
CA HIS A 32 -7.37 -6.11 2.33
C HIS A 32 -8.55 -5.19 2.66
N GLY A 33 -9.50 -5.10 1.74
CA GLY A 33 -10.74 -4.37 1.97
C GLY A 33 -11.82 -4.75 0.97
N MET A 34 -12.96 -4.08 1.08
CA MET A 34 -14.07 -4.23 0.15
C MET A 34 -14.35 -2.91 -0.55
N PHE A 35 -14.40 -2.95 -1.88
CA PHE A 35 -14.90 -1.86 -2.71
C PHE A 35 -16.42 -2.00 -2.86
N ARG A 36 -17.08 -0.89 -3.24
CA ARG A 36 -18.53 -0.81 -3.40
C ARG A 36 -19.06 -1.96 -4.27
N GLY A 37 -20.20 -2.52 -3.86
CA GLY A 37 -20.80 -3.69 -4.54
C GLY A 37 -20.17 -5.03 -4.15
N ASN A 38 -19.61 -5.15 -2.93
CA ASN A 38 -19.00 -6.37 -2.39
C ASN A 38 -17.84 -6.91 -3.24
N HIS A 39 -17.05 -6.02 -3.84
CA HIS A 39 -15.83 -6.41 -4.54
C HIS A 39 -14.68 -6.49 -3.55
N GLU A 40 -14.22 -7.68 -3.22
CA GLU A 40 -13.01 -7.87 -2.42
C GLU A 40 -11.78 -7.34 -3.17
N VAL A 41 -10.99 -6.52 -2.47
CA VAL A 41 -9.76 -5.91 -3.01
C VAL A 41 -8.58 -6.29 -2.14
N LEU A 42 -7.53 -6.77 -2.81
CA LEU A 42 -6.22 -7.01 -2.24
C LEU A 42 -5.23 -6.05 -2.88
N ALA A 43 -4.54 -5.26 -2.06
CA ALA A 43 -3.48 -4.37 -2.53
C ALA A 43 -2.15 -4.73 -1.87
N ARG A 44 -1.09 -4.77 -2.68
CA ARG A 44 0.29 -4.95 -2.23
C ARG A 44 1.07 -3.69 -2.57
N CYS A 45 1.51 -2.99 -1.53
CA CYS A 45 2.31 -1.77 -1.64
C CYS A 45 3.75 -2.10 -1.25
N LYS A 46 4.67 -2.07 -2.22
CA LYS A 46 6.11 -2.13 -1.98
C LYS A 46 6.64 -0.69 -1.88
N LEU A 47 7.24 -0.37 -0.74
CA LEU A 47 7.81 0.93 -0.46
C LEU A 47 9.32 0.80 -0.40
N ALA A 48 10.05 1.73 -1.00
CA ALA A 48 11.50 1.83 -0.84
C ALA A 48 11.87 3.30 -0.62
N ARG A 49 12.67 3.61 0.40
CA ARG A 49 13.22 4.96 0.55
C ARG A 49 14.16 5.25 -0.61
N ILE A 50 14.05 6.43 -1.20
CA ILE A 50 15.03 6.93 -2.15
C ILE A 50 16.34 7.11 -1.37
N SER A 51 17.41 6.49 -1.86
CA SER A 51 18.70 6.41 -1.15
C SER A 51 19.24 7.79 -0.82
N GLY A 52 19.41 8.07 0.47
CA GLY A 52 19.96 9.31 1.02
C GLY A 52 19.96 9.27 2.55
N THR A 53 20.90 9.96 3.18
CA THR A 53 20.90 10.20 4.64
C THR A 53 19.87 11.24 5.06
N ASP A 54 19.16 11.84 4.09
CA ASP A 54 18.15 12.85 4.33
C ASP A 54 16.87 12.22 4.93
N PRO A 55 16.47 12.60 6.16
CA PRO A 55 15.20 12.16 6.74
C PRO A 55 13.97 12.61 5.94
N ASN A 56 14.11 13.61 5.06
CA ASN A 56 13.06 14.08 4.16
C ASN A 56 13.12 13.44 2.76
N ALA A 57 13.98 12.43 2.55
CA ALA A 57 14.02 11.71 1.29
C ALA A 57 12.66 11.06 0.98
N GLY A 58 12.23 11.20 -0.28
CA GLY A 58 10.98 10.62 -0.76
C GLY A 58 10.96 9.09 -0.71
N ILE A 59 9.78 8.53 -0.94
CA ILE A 59 9.57 7.08 -0.99
C ILE A 59 9.12 6.71 -2.40
N THR A 60 9.79 5.73 -3.00
CA THR A 60 9.28 5.06 -4.18
C THR A 60 8.22 4.06 -3.77
N LEU A 61 7.03 4.17 -4.38
CA LEU A 61 5.90 3.28 -4.14
C LEU A 61 5.60 2.49 -5.41
N GLN A 62 5.55 1.17 -5.30
CA GLN A 62 4.96 0.29 -6.30
C GLN A 62 3.71 -0.36 -5.69
N ILE A 63 2.55 -0.07 -6.28
CA ILE A 63 1.28 -0.70 -5.90
C ILE A 63 0.90 -1.80 -6.89
N SER A 64 0.30 -2.87 -6.39
CA SER A 64 -0.35 -3.91 -7.20
C SER A 64 -1.70 -4.23 -6.58
N VAL A 65 -2.77 -4.02 -7.35
CA VAL A 65 -4.16 -4.23 -6.92
C VAL A 65 -4.74 -5.46 -7.60
N ARG A 66 -5.48 -6.27 -6.86
CA ARG A 66 -6.23 -7.42 -7.36
C ARG A 66 -7.64 -7.44 -6.79
N SER A 67 -8.60 -7.72 -7.65
CA SER A 67 -10.00 -7.96 -7.35
C SER A 67 -10.62 -8.74 -8.50
N LYS A 68 -11.89 -9.13 -8.38
CA LYS A 68 -12.65 -9.80 -9.44
C LYS A 68 -13.04 -8.87 -10.61
N SER A 69 -12.89 -7.55 -10.45
CA SER A 69 -13.25 -6.55 -11.46
C SER A 69 -12.04 -5.72 -11.89
N SER A 70 -11.78 -5.64 -13.19
CA SER A 70 -10.69 -4.81 -13.73
C SER A 70 -10.91 -3.32 -13.50
N GLU A 71 -12.16 -2.85 -13.55
CA GLU A 71 -12.52 -1.46 -13.29
C GLU A 71 -12.20 -1.06 -11.84
N VAL A 72 -12.51 -1.95 -10.89
CA VAL A 72 -12.17 -1.74 -9.48
C VAL A 72 -10.65 -1.70 -9.27
N ASN A 73 -9.91 -2.59 -9.93
CA ASN A 73 -8.44 -2.58 -9.86
C ASN A 73 -7.86 -1.25 -10.34
N ARG A 74 -8.41 -0.72 -11.43
CA ARG A 74 -7.99 0.56 -12.01
C ARG A 74 -8.38 1.74 -11.11
N ALA A 75 -9.62 1.79 -10.64
CA ALA A 75 -10.09 2.85 -9.76
C ALA A 75 -9.26 2.98 -8.47
N VAL A 76 -8.87 1.85 -7.87
CA VAL A 76 -8.01 1.84 -6.67
C VAL A 76 -6.57 2.20 -6.99
N ALA A 77 -6.04 1.80 -8.16
CA ALA A 77 -4.69 2.19 -8.56
C ALA A 77 -4.59 3.69 -8.90
N ASP A 78 -5.60 4.23 -9.58
CA ASP A 78 -5.67 5.62 -10.02
C ASP A 78 -5.89 6.59 -8.85
N SER A 79 -6.42 6.13 -7.69
CA SER A 79 -6.66 7.01 -6.53
C SER A 79 -5.39 7.55 -5.86
N LEU A 80 -4.23 6.97 -6.17
CA LEU A 80 -2.92 7.44 -5.69
C LEU A 80 -2.27 8.50 -6.59
N CYS A 81 -2.83 8.76 -7.77
CA CYS A 81 -2.28 9.69 -8.76
C CYS A 81 -2.88 11.08 -8.61
#